data_AF-A0A1Q7UU69-F1
#
_entry.id   AF-A0A1Q7UU69-F1
#
_cell.length_a   1.000
_cell.length_b   1.000
_cell.length_c   1.000
_cell.angle_alpha   90.00
_cell.angle_beta   90.00
_cell.angle_gamma   90.00
#
_symmetry.space_group_name_H-M   'P 1'
#
loop_
_entity.id
_entity.type
_entity.pdbx_description
1 polymer ?
#
loop_
_entity_poly.entity_id
_entity_poly.type
_entity_poly.pdbx_seq_one_letter_code
_entity_poly.pdbx_strand_id
1 'polypeptide(L)'
;MSGEPAYCRALRLRQAAHCLLPSLEPGKPVQQPRVVLSKADKDFYTALLAGTSLTPVRESHKLLLRANDSIDAFIKRILDGQTEPKSKLATLDMLGKAATDDCHVVHLVSDSRGEAYRLFEVLNDRGRNLSEGDLLRSTTLERLEGADSRQEQAEKIWDEILAVKASHIDHFLRVYYASHVGKRAGHRSLFDDFMREFSLDTLSSSKILERLNHIRSAFALYNCLSEGEWPYEDSGVTVWDKNRLKLLLQVLKNELSLPLLLASCALTEKNCAALVHVLEFAVFRYIHCCRQHPSKLDSIFLANAVAIRKAPKTYKVAALRASLKALQDSYAGDDIFCQGIRSELVYREKAGNTIPKYFLTTIE
;
A
#
# COMPACT_ATOMS: atom_id res chain seq x y z
N MET A 1 9.83 -38.91 43.21
CA MET A 1 8.95 -38.69 42.04
C MET A 1 9.82 -38.22 40.89
N SER A 2 10.10 -39.11 39.94
CA SER A 2 11.04 -38.89 38.84
C SER A 2 10.50 -37.80 37.90
N GLY A 3 11.14 -36.64 37.93
CA GLY A 3 10.89 -35.59 36.94
C GLY A 3 11.22 -36.12 35.56
N GLU A 4 10.29 -35.96 34.63
CA GLU A 4 10.51 -36.31 33.23
C GLU A 4 11.75 -35.58 32.68
N PRO A 5 12.64 -36.25 31.92
CA PRO A 5 13.83 -35.61 31.37
C PRO A 5 13.44 -34.39 30.54
N ALA A 6 14.13 -33.26 30.74
CA ALA A 6 13.85 -31.99 30.04
C ALA A 6 13.76 -32.13 28.51
N TYR A 7 14.52 -33.08 27.94
CA TYR A 7 14.48 -33.43 26.51
C TYR A 7 13.11 -33.97 26.05
N CYS A 8 12.50 -34.89 26.81
CA CYS A 8 11.18 -35.44 26.51
C CYS A 8 10.09 -34.36 26.57
N ARG A 9 10.25 -33.39 27.48
CA ARG A 9 9.31 -32.27 27.63
C ARG A 9 9.42 -31.24 26.50
N ALA A 10 10.65 -30.91 26.07
CA ALA A 10 10.87 -30.06 24.90
C ALA A 10 10.33 -30.71 23.60
N LEU A 11 10.48 -32.03 23.48
CA LEU A 11 9.91 -32.80 22.37
C LEU A 11 8.37 -32.75 22.38
N ARG A 12 7.73 -32.87 23.56
CA ARG A 12 6.27 -32.71 23.69
C ARG A 12 5.79 -31.32 23.36
N LEU A 13 6.49 -30.26 23.78
CA LEU A 13 6.11 -28.89 23.43
C LEU A 13 6.21 -28.66 21.91
N ARG A 14 7.24 -29.18 21.25
CA ARG A 14 7.31 -29.20 19.77
C ARG A 14 6.19 -30.02 19.14
N GLN A 15 5.89 -31.20 19.68
CA GLN A 15 4.78 -32.06 19.21
C GLN A 15 3.40 -31.44 19.51
N ALA A 16 3.26 -30.60 20.52
CA ALA A 16 2.04 -29.86 20.81
C ALA A 16 1.84 -28.72 19.81
N ALA A 17 2.93 -28.05 19.40
CA ALA A 17 2.92 -26.99 18.39
C ALA A 17 2.68 -27.50 16.95
N HIS A 18 3.03 -28.75 16.66
CA HIS A 18 2.84 -29.39 15.35
C HIS A 18 1.71 -30.43 15.37
N CYS A 19 0.76 -30.35 14.44
CA CYS A 19 -0.12 -31.47 14.13
C CYS A 19 0.60 -32.49 13.24
N LEU A 20 0.47 -33.77 13.55
CA LEU A 20 0.77 -34.86 12.62
C LEU A 20 -0.44 -35.01 11.71
N LEU A 21 -0.36 -34.51 10.47
CA LEU A 21 -1.39 -34.79 9.47
C LEU A 21 -0.98 -36.02 8.64
N PRO A 22 -1.93 -36.90 8.28
CA PRO A 22 -1.67 -37.96 7.32
C PRO A 22 -1.26 -37.31 5.98
N SER A 23 -0.12 -37.73 5.43
CA SER A 23 0.33 -37.23 4.13
C SER A 23 -0.41 -37.94 2.99
N LEU A 24 -0.42 -37.31 1.82
CA LEU A 24 -0.97 -37.89 0.58
C LEU A 24 -0.16 -39.11 0.10
N GLU A 25 1.05 -39.33 0.65
CA GLU A 25 1.85 -40.52 0.41
C GLU A 25 1.72 -41.50 1.59
N PRO A 26 1.31 -42.76 1.36
CA PRO A 26 1.18 -43.71 2.45
C PRO A 26 2.54 -43.97 3.12
N GLY A 27 2.67 -43.61 4.41
CA GLY A 27 3.71 -44.13 5.28
C GLY A 27 4.62 -43.12 6.00
N LYS A 28 4.50 -41.80 5.79
CA LYS A 28 5.23 -40.82 6.62
C LYS A 28 4.31 -39.67 7.06
N PRO A 29 4.00 -39.55 8.37
CA PRO A 29 3.25 -38.40 8.86
C PRO A 29 4.12 -37.15 8.69
N VAL A 30 3.56 -36.12 8.05
CA VAL A 30 4.24 -34.84 7.89
C VAL A 30 3.82 -33.96 9.07
N GLN A 31 4.80 -33.51 9.86
CA GLN A 31 4.54 -32.49 10.88
C GLN A 31 4.21 -31.18 10.19
N GLN A 32 3.02 -30.64 10.46
CA GLN A 32 2.63 -29.30 10.03
C GLN A 32 2.26 -28.45 11.26
N PRO A 33 2.52 -27.14 11.24
CA PRO A 33 2.03 -26.24 12.28
C PRO A 33 0.50 -26.35 12.43
N ARG A 34 -0.01 -26.22 13.67
CA ARG A 34 -1.46 -26.20 13.93
C ARG A 34 -2.18 -25.01 13.29
N VAL A 35 -1.46 -23.89 13.13
CA VAL A 35 -1.95 -22.68 12.48
C VAL A 35 -1.22 -22.54 11.15
N VAL A 36 -1.98 -22.44 10.07
CA VAL A 36 -1.46 -22.16 8.74
C VAL A 36 -1.97 -20.78 8.35
N LEU A 37 -1.04 -19.88 8.01
CA LEU A 37 -1.41 -18.54 7.52
C LEU A 37 -1.90 -18.60 6.07
N SER A 38 -2.31 -17.44 5.56
CA SER A 38 -2.66 -17.24 4.14
C SER A 38 -1.58 -17.80 3.20
N LYS A 39 -1.95 -18.15 1.96
CA LYS A 39 -0.97 -18.60 0.94
C LYS A 39 0.20 -17.61 0.79
N ALA A 40 -0.09 -16.32 0.91
CA ALA A 40 0.87 -15.23 0.84
C ALA A 40 1.95 -15.25 1.93
N ASP A 41 1.59 -15.64 3.16
CA ASP A 41 2.47 -15.57 4.33
C ASP A 41 2.94 -16.96 4.81
N LYS A 42 2.34 -18.04 4.29
CA LYS A 42 2.56 -19.42 4.74
C LYS A 42 4.03 -19.82 4.77
N ASP A 43 4.75 -19.61 3.66
CA ASP A 43 6.13 -20.04 3.53
C ASP A 43 7.05 -19.23 4.45
N PHE A 44 6.80 -17.92 4.54
CA PHE A 44 7.53 -17.03 5.44
C PHE A 44 7.34 -17.41 6.91
N TYR A 45 6.10 -17.64 7.32
CA TYR A 45 5.76 -18.07 8.67
C TYR A 45 6.36 -19.43 9.01
N THR A 46 6.33 -20.38 8.08
CA THR A 46 6.90 -21.72 8.27
C THR A 46 8.42 -21.66 8.44
N ALA A 47 9.11 -20.86 7.62
CA ALA A 47 10.54 -20.63 7.76
C ALA A 47 10.89 -19.93 9.08
N LEU A 48 10.09 -18.94 9.49
CA LEU A 48 10.25 -18.23 10.76
C LEU A 48 10.14 -19.19 11.95
N LEU A 49 9.12 -20.06 11.97
CA LEU A 49 8.96 -21.10 13.01
C LEU A 49 10.11 -22.12 13.00
N ALA A 50 10.70 -22.40 11.84
CA ALA A 50 11.86 -23.27 11.71
C ALA A 50 13.18 -22.58 12.12
N GLY A 51 13.15 -21.30 12.53
CA GLY A 51 14.35 -20.52 12.86
C GLY A 51 15.19 -20.14 11.64
N THR A 52 14.60 -20.17 10.44
CA THR A 52 15.25 -19.78 9.19
C THR A 52 14.96 -18.31 8.90
N SER A 53 16.00 -17.54 8.57
CA SER A 53 15.86 -16.13 8.20
C SER A 53 15.54 -16.01 6.71
N LEU A 54 14.30 -15.61 6.39
CA LEU A 54 13.93 -15.18 5.05
C LEU A 54 13.88 -13.65 4.97
N THR A 55 14.22 -13.10 3.81
CA THR A 55 14.11 -11.66 3.58
C THR A 55 12.62 -11.28 3.49
N PRO A 56 12.14 -10.32 4.30
CA PRO A 56 10.74 -9.91 4.27
C PRO A 56 10.45 -9.09 3.01
N VAL A 57 9.61 -9.65 2.13
CA VAL A 57 9.16 -8.99 0.88
C VAL A 57 7.79 -8.31 1.01
N ARG A 58 7.00 -8.66 2.04
CA ARG A 58 5.67 -8.08 2.33
C ARG A 58 5.69 -7.30 3.63
N GLU A 59 4.75 -6.37 3.82
CA GLU A 59 4.57 -5.71 5.11
C GLU A 59 4.16 -6.71 6.21
N SER A 60 3.31 -7.68 5.89
CA SER A 60 2.95 -8.80 6.79
C SER A 60 4.18 -9.56 7.28
N HIS A 61 5.16 -9.83 6.40
CA HIS A 61 6.42 -10.50 6.78
C HIS A 61 7.22 -9.67 7.79
N LYS A 62 7.26 -8.34 7.63
CA LYS A 62 7.91 -7.44 8.60
C LYS A 62 7.19 -7.43 9.94
N LEU A 63 5.86 -7.51 9.93
CA LEU A 63 5.06 -7.62 11.17
C LEU A 63 5.30 -8.95 11.87
N LEU A 64 5.38 -10.06 11.13
CA LEU A 64 5.72 -11.38 11.66
C LEU A 64 7.11 -11.39 12.31
N LEU A 65 8.13 -10.81 11.64
CA LEU A 65 9.46 -10.67 12.21
C LEU A 65 9.45 -9.84 13.49
N ARG A 66 8.81 -8.66 13.48
CA ARG A 66 8.70 -7.82 14.68
C ARG A 66 8.01 -8.54 15.84
N ALA A 67 6.97 -9.32 15.55
CA ALA A 67 6.29 -10.11 16.57
C ALA A 67 7.22 -11.19 17.15
N ASN A 68 7.95 -11.91 16.29
CA ASN A 68 8.94 -12.89 16.72
C ASN A 68 10.05 -12.26 17.56
N ASP A 69 10.63 -11.16 17.09
CA ASP A 69 11.68 -10.41 17.82
C ASP A 69 11.17 -9.92 19.18
N SER A 70 9.90 -9.49 19.25
CA SER A 70 9.27 -9.05 20.51
C SER A 70 9.08 -10.20 21.49
N ILE A 71 8.69 -11.38 20.99
CA ILE A 71 8.58 -12.61 21.79
C ILE A 71 9.97 -13.03 22.29
N ASP A 72 10.98 -13.03 21.43
CA ASP A 72 12.35 -13.37 21.79
C ASP A 72 12.93 -12.39 22.83
N ALA A 73 12.69 -11.10 22.66
CA ALA A 73 13.10 -10.08 23.63
C ALA A 73 12.39 -10.27 24.98
N PHE A 74 11.10 -10.60 24.96
CA PHE A 74 10.34 -10.93 26.17
C PHE A 74 10.92 -12.14 26.90
N ILE A 75 11.21 -13.23 26.17
CA ILE A 75 11.81 -14.45 26.72
C ILE A 75 13.20 -14.16 27.29
N LYS A 76 14.05 -13.43 26.58
CA LYS A 76 15.39 -13.05 27.08
C LYS A 76 15.27 -12.26 28.39
N ARG A 77 14.38 -11.26 28.44
CA ARG A 77 14.18 -10.42 29.62
C ARG A 77 13.76 -11.23 30.86
N ILE A 78 12.88 -12.22 30.72
CA ILE A 78 12.47 -13.06 31.87
C ILE A 78 13.59 -14.02 32.30
N LEU A 79 14.48 -14.40 31.39
CA LEU A 79 15.61 -15.29 31.68
C LEU A 79 16.83 -14.56 32.25
N ASP A 80 17.05 -13.30 31.89
CA ASP A 80 18.17 -12.49 32.38
C ASP A 80 18.08 -12.23 33.89
N GLY A 81 16.87 -12.28 34.46
CA GLY A 81 16.65 -12.23 35.91
C GLY A 81 17.05 -13.50 36.66
N GLN A 82 17.52 -14.54 35.97
CA GLN A 82 17.86 -15.85 36.56
C GLN A 82 19.35 -16.17 36.34
N THR A 83 20.09 -16.38 37.43
CA THR A 83 21.52 -16.73 37.36
C THR A 83 21.77 -18.23 37.26
N GLU A 84 20.91 -19.06 37.86
CA GLU A 84 21.06 -20.51 37.86
C GLU A 84 20.35 -21.21 36.69
N PRO A 85 20.98 -22.21 36.03
CA PRO A 85 20.37 -22.97 34.94
C PRO A 85 19.05 -23.66 35.33
N LYS A 86 18.92 -24.12 36.57
CA LYS A 86 17.68 -24.74 37.08
C LYS A 86 16.52 -23.73 37.10
N SER A 87 16.78 -22.50 37.55
CA SER A 87 15.76 -21.44 37.61
C SER A 87 15.35 -20.97 36.21
N LYS A 88 16.28 -20.95 35.24
CA LYS A 88 15.97 -20.70 33.83
C LYS A 88 15.02 -21.77 33.26
N LEU A 89 15.30 -23.05 33.51
CA LEU A 89 14.43 -24.15 33.08
C LEU A 89 13.04 -24.09 33.73
N ALA A 90 12.96 -23.78 35.02
CA ALA A 90 11.68 -23.62 35.72
C ALA A 90 10.85 -22.45 35.16
N THR A 91 11.51 -21.35 34.80
CA THR A 91 10.88 -20.19 34.17
C THR A 91 10.31 -20.53 32.78
N LEU A 92 11.08 -21.25 31.95
CA LEU A 92 10.60 -21.73 30.66
C LEU A 92 9.45 -22.73 30.80
N ASP A 93 9.47 -23.58 31.83
CA ASP A 93 8.37 -24.50 32.10
C ASP A 93 7.08 -23.76 32.47
N MET A 94 7.19 -22.72 33.30
CA MET A 94 6.06 -21.86 33.65
C MET A 94 5.50 -21.16 32.42
N LEU A 95 6.37 -20.59 31.57
CA LEU A 95 5.94 -19.96 30.32
C LEU A 95 5.24 -20.96 29.39
N GLY A 96 5.78 -22.18 29.29
CA GLY A 96 5.19 -23.27 28.51
C GLY A 96 3.78 -23.59 28.99
N LYS A 97 3.58 -23.76 30.31
CA LYS A 97 2.25 -24.00 30.90
C LYS A 97 1.30 -22.84 30.68
N ALA A 98 1.75 -21.61 30.89
CA ALA A 98 0.90 -20.44 30.62
C ALA A 98 0.45 -20.41 29.15
N ALA A 99 1.35 -20.74 28.22
CA ALA A 99 1.02 -20.77 26.80
C ALA A 99 0.11 -21.94 26.39
N THR A 100 0.11 -23.06 27.11
CA THR A 100 -0.72 -24.24 26.77
C THR A 100 -2.03 -24.31 27.55
N ASP A 101 -2.04 -23.85 28.80
CA ASP A 101 -3.11 -24.07 29.76
C ASP A 101 -3.93 -22.79 29.99
N ASP A 102 -3.29 -21.61 29.93
CA ASP A 102 -3.92 -20.30 30.19
C ASP A 102 -4.25 -19.50 28.90
N CYS A 103 -3.79 -19.96 27.74
CA CYS A 103 -4.09 -19.36 26.43
C CYS A 103 -5.20 -20.13 25.71
N HIS A 104 -6.30 -19.45 25.40
CA HIS A 104 -7.42 -20.03 24.66
C HIS A 104 -7.50 -19.45 23.24
N VAL A 105 -7.65 -20.34 22.25
CA VAL A 105 -7.89 -19.95 20.85
C VAL A 105 -9.35 -20.21 20.51
N VAL A 106 -10.07 -19.17 20.12
CA VAL A 106 -11.42 -19.30 19.58
C VAL A 106 -11.32 -19.61 18.09
N HIS A 107 -11.71 -20.82 17.71
CA HIS A 107 -11.75 -21.24 16.32
C HIS A 107 -13.20 -21.21 15.82
N LEU A 108 -13.47 -20.32 14.87
CA LEU A 108 -14.75 -20.23 14.18
C LEU A 108 -14.63 -20.94 12.83
N VAL A 109 -15.51 -21.91 12.58
CA VAL A 109 -15.55 -22.68 11.34
C VAL A 109 -16.79 -22.27 10.57
N SER A 110 -16.63 -22.08 9.26
CA SER A 110 -17.69 -21.75 8.31
C SER A 110 -17.59 -22.73 7.14
N ASP A 111 -18.75 -23.21 6.67
CA ASP A 111 -18.83 -24.14 5.54
C ASP A 111 -18.76 -23.42 4.18
N SER A 112 -18.98 -22.10 4.17
CA SER A 112 -18.84 -21.25 2.98
C SER A 112 -17.75 -20.18 3.15
N ARG A 113 -17.12 -19.80 2.02
CA ARG A 113 -16.11 -18.73 2.00
C ARG A 113 -16.75 -17.36 2.19
N GLY A 114 -17.94 -17.14 1.61
CA GLY A 114 -18.68 -15.89 1.78
C GLY A 114 -19.04 -15.61 3.24
N GLU A 115 -19.61 -16.59 3.94
CA GLU A 115 -19.91 -16.43 5.38
C GLU A 115 -18.65 -16.24 6.22
N ALA A 116 -17.53 -16.88 5.85
CA ALA A 116 -16.25 -16.67 6.53
C ALA A 116 -15.75 -15.22 6.38
N TYR A 117 -15.85 -14.64 5.17
CA TYR A 117 -15.51 -13.24 4.93
C TYR A 117 -16.43 -12.28 5.68
N ARG A 118 -17.74 -12.57 5.71
CA ARG A 118 -18.71 -11.76 6.45
C ARG A 118 -18.49 -11.83 7.96
N LEU A 119 -18.20 -13.01 8.51
CA LEU A 119 -17.81 -13.17 9.91
C LEU A 119 -16.53 -12.38 10.22
N PHE A 120 -15.54 -12.42 9.32
CA PHE A 120 -14.32 -11.64 9.45
C PHE A 120 -14.59 -10.13 9.48
N GLU A 121 -15.45 -9.62 8.59
CA GLU A 121 -15.82 -8.21 8.55
C GLU A 121 -16.51 -7.78 9.86
N VAL A 122 -17.55 -8.52 10.29
CA VAL A 122 -18.32 -8.21 11.51
C VAL A 122 -17.45 -8.27 12.78
N LEU A 123 -16.50 -9.21 12.84
CA LEU A 123 -15.58 -9.31 13.98
C LEU A 123 -14.59 -8.15 14.02
N ASN A 124 -14.08 -7.71 12.88
CA ASN A 124 -13.13 -6.59 12.82
C ASN A 124 -13.80 -5.23 13.00
N ASP A 125 -15.06 -5.07 12.60
CA ASP A 125 -15.85 -3.85 12.83
C ASP A 125 -16.08 -3.56 14.32
N ARG A 126 -16.10 -4.60 15.17
CA ARG A 126 -16.16 -4.48 16.63
C ARG A 126 -14.78 -4.31 17.30
N GLY A 127 -13.70 -4.44 16.54
CA GLY A 127 -12.31 -4.45 17.00
C GLY A 127 -11.47 -3.36 16.35
N ARG A 128 -10.33 -3.73 15.73
CA ARG A 128 -9.57 -2.82 14.88
C ARG A 128 -10.18 -2.85 13.49
N ASN A 129 -10.72 -1.71 13.04
CA ASN A 129 -11.30 -1.58 11.71
C ASN A 129 -10.34 -2.10 10.63
N LEU A 130 -10.90 -2.82 9.66
CA LEU A 130 -10.18 -3.24 8.47
C LEU A 130 -9.67 -2.03 7.69
N SER A 131 -8.55 -2.21 6.99
CA SER A 131 -8.13 -1.22 6.01
C SER A 131 -9.13 -1.18 4.85
N GLU A 132 -9.19 -0.06 4.14
CA GLU A 132 -10.09 0.10 2.99
C GLU A 132 -9.78 -0.95 1.89
N GLY A 133 -8.50 -1.31 1.73
CA GLY A 133 -8.06 -2.38 0.86
C GLY A 133 -8.55 -3.77 1.30
N ASP A 134 -8.52 -4.07 2.60
CA ASP A 134 -9.01 -5.35 3.13
C ASP A 134 -10.54 -5.48 2.98
N LEU A 135 -11.28 -4.39 3.18
CA LEU A 135 -12.73 -4.33 2.93
C LEU A 135 -13.04 -4.58 1.45
N LEU A 136 -12.34 -3.90 0.54
CA LEU A 136 -12.52 -4.13 -0.89
C LEU A 136 -12.18 -5.58 -1.27
N ARG A 137 -11.14 -6.18 -0.67
CA ARG A 137 -10.81 -7.59 -0.87
C ARG A 137 -11.94 -8.50 -0.40
N SER A 138 -12.39 -8.39 0.84
CA SER A 138 -13.44 -9.27 1.39
C SER A 138 -14.72 -9.20 0.56
N THR A 139 -15.20 -7.98 0.28
CA THR A 139 -16.42 -7.77 -0.49
C THR A 139 -16.29 -8.28 -1.92
N THR A 140 -15.18 -8.02 -2.61
CA THR A 140 -15.02 -8.51 -3.99
C THR A 140 -14.86 -10.02 -4.08
N LEU A 141 -14.25 -10.67 -3.08
CA LEU A 141 -14.14 -12.13 -3.04
C LEU A 141 -15.47 -12.80 -2.70
N GLU A 142 -16.27 -12.22 -1.80
CA GLU A 142 -17.64 -12.67 -1.53
C GLU A 142 -18.50 -12.60 -2.80
N ARG A 143 -18.40 -11.51 -3.56
CA ARG A 143 -19.11 -11.35 -4.85
C ARG A 143 -18.70 -12.34 -5.94
N LEU A 144 -17.56 -13.02 -5.78
CA LEU A 144 -17.05 -14.03 -6.70
C LEU A 144 -17.31 -15.46 -6.21
N GLU A 145 -18.08 -15.63 -5.12
CA GLU A 145 -18.49 -16.95 -4.63
C GLU A 145 -19.25 -17.74 -5.72
N GLY A 146 -18.95 -19.04 -5.83
CA GLY A 146 -19.45 -19.90 -6.90
C GLY A 146 -18.70 -19.76 -8.23
N ALA A 147 -17.74 -18.83 -8.35
CA ALA A 147 -16.87 -18.66 -9.51
C ALA A 147 -15.40 -18.90 -9.16
N ASP A 148 -15.07 -20.11 -8.66
CA ASP A 148 -13.79 -20.48 -8.05
C ASP A 148 -12.56 -19.95 -8.79
N SER A 149 -12.45 -20.21 -10.10
CA SER A 149 -11.30 -19.76 -10.90
C SER A 149 -11.13 -18.23 -10.92
N ARG A 150 -12.23 -17.46 -10.90
CA ARG A 150 -12.18 -15.99 -10.86
C ARG A 150 -11.89 -15.48 -9.46
N GLN A 151 -12.46 -16.13 -8.45
CA GLN A 151 -12.19 -15.83 -7.05
C GLN A 151 -10.69 -16.01 -6.74
N GLU A 152 -10.08 -17.10 -7.20
CA GLU A 152 -8.63 -17.33 -7.07
C GLU A 152 -7.78 -16.28 -7.79
N GLN A 153 -8.20 -15.82 -8.98
CA GLN A 153 -7.49 -14.76 -9.69
C GLN A 153 -7.61 -13.41 -8.96
N ALA A 154 -8.79 -13.09 -8.43
CA ALA A 154 -8.99 -11.90 -7.62
C ALA A 154 -8.17 -11.97 -6.32
N GLU A 155 -8.08 -13.14 -5.68
CA GLU A 155 -7.25 -13.35 -4.48
C GLU A 155 -5.78 -13.01 -4.78
N LYS A 156 -5.23 -13.50 -5.89
CA LYS A 156 -3.85 -13.18 -6.32
C LYS A 156 -3.64 -11.69 -6.57
N ILE A 157 -4.58 -11.03 -7.26
CA ILE A 157 -4.50 -9.59 -7.51
C ILE A 157 -4.47 -8.81 -6.19
N TRP A 158 -5.34 -9.16 -5.24
CA TRP A 158 -5.34 -8.51 -3.93
C TRP A 158 -4.09 -8.82 -3.13
N ASP A 159 -3.58 -10.04 -3.17
CA ASP A 159 -2.32 -10.37 -2.50
C ASP A 159 -1.14 -9.55 -3.04
N GLU A 160 -1.14 -9.20 -4.33
CA GLU A 160 -0.15 -8.29 -4.92
C GLU A 160 -0.33 -6.84 -4.43
N ILE A 161 -1.56 -6.31 -4.44
CA ILE A 161 -1.85 -4.94 -4.01
C ILE A 161 -1.62 -4.75 -2.50
N LEU A 162 -2.05 -5.72 -1.69
CA LEU A 162 -1.95 -5.71 -0.22
C LEU A 162 -0.56 -6.12 0.30
N ALA A 163 0.45 -6.26 -0.56
CA ALA A 163 1.80 -6.59 -0.15
C ALA A 163 2.50 -5.44 0.61
N VAL A 164 2.01 -4.20 0.46
CA VAL A 164 2.57 -2.99 1.08
C VAL A 164 1.74 -2.50 2.27
N LYS A 165 2.15 -1.40 2.90
CA LYS A 165 1.43 -0.82 4.05
C LYS A 165 0.03 -0.37 3.68
N ALA A 166 -0.94 -0.64 4.56
CA ALA A 166 -2.33 -0.20 4.44
C ALA A 166 -2.47 1.31 4.11
N SER A 167 -1.68 2.17 4.75
CA SER A 167 -1.71 3.62 4.48
C SER A 167 -1.32 4.00 3.05
N HIS A 168 -0.43 3.23 2.42
CA HIS A 168 -0.02 3.43 1.04
C HIS A 168 -1.12 3.02 0.06
N ILE A 169 -1.84 1.94 0.40
CA ILE A 169 -2.98 1.42 -0.36
C ILE A 169 -4.14 2.42 -0.26
N ASP A 170 -4.43 2.92 0.94
CA ASP A 170 -5.46 3.95 1.14
C ASP A 170 -5.14 5.22 0.34
N HIS A 171 -3.87 5.65 0.31
CA HIS A 171 -3.45 6.79 -0.49
C HIS A 171 -3.63 6.52 -1.99
N PHE A 172 -3.20 5.34 -2.46
CA PHE A 172 -3.43 4.89 -3.84
C PHE A 172 -4.92 4.92 -4.20
N LEU A 173 -5.78 4.31 -3.40
CA LEU A 173 -7.22 4.23 -3.66
C LEU A 173 -7.84 5.62 -3.76
N ARG A 174 -7.42 6.57 -2.91
CA ARG A 174 -7.84 7.98 -3.00
C ARG A 174 -7.35 8.67 -4.26
N VAL A 175 -6.11 8.43 -4.68
CA VAL A 175 -5.55 8.96 -5.94
C VAL A 175 -6.28 8.38 -7.15
N TYR A 176 -6.49 7.06 -7.16
CA TYR A 176 -7.21 6.35 -8.21
C TYR A 176 -8.64 6.85 -8.32
N TYR A 177 -9.37 6.92 -7.21
CA TYR A 177 -10.72 7.49 -7.16
C TYR A 177 -10.76 8.91 -7.72
N ALA A 178 -9.91 9.80 -7.19
CA ALA A 178 -9.91 11.20 -7.60
C ALA A 178 -9.58 11.40 -9.08
N SER A 179 -8.76 10.51 -9.65
CA SER A 179 -8.43 10.56 -11.07
C SER A 179 -9.60 10.18 -11.98
N HIS A 180 -10.59 9.42 -11.49
CA HIS A 180 -11.78 9.02 -12.24
C HIS A 180 -12.96 9.97 -12.04
N VAL A 181 -13.16 10.41 -10.80
CA VAL A 181 -14.34 11.22 -10.42
C VAL A 181 -14.10 12.72 -10.60
N GLY A 182 -12.84 13.16 -10.54
CA GLY A 182 -12.51 14.58 -10.53
C GLY A 182 -12.81 15.26 -9.21
N LYS A 183 -13.02 14.47 -8.15
CA LYS A 183 -13.23 14.92 -6.77
C LYS A 183 -12.50 13.99 -5.81
N ARG A 184 -12.04 14.51 -4.68
CA ARG A 184 -11.42 13.69 -3.63
C ARG A 184 -12.51 12.88 -2.91
N ALA A 185 -12.24 11.61 -2.63
CA ALA A 185 -13.12 10.76 -1.82
C ALA A 185 -13.27 11.34 -0.41
N GLY A 186 -14.39 11.05 0.25
CA GLY A 186 -14.59 11.46 1.63
C GLY A 186 -13.54 10.86 2.56
N HIS A 187 -13.24 11.57 3.65
CA HIS A 187 -12.20 11.12 4.59
C HIS A 187 -12.55 9.77 5.23
N ARG A 188 -13.82 9.52 5.52
CA ARG A 188 -14.32 8.32 6.22
C ARG A 188 -15.22 7.42 5.36
N SER A 189 -15.40 7.76 4.09
CA SER A 189 -16.34 7.07 3.17
C SER A 189 -15.64 6.51 1.94
N LEU A 190 -14.32 6.27 2.01
CA LEU A 190 -13.55 5.87 0.84
C LEU A 190 -14.08 4.58 0.23
N PHE A 191 -14.31 3.55 1.06
CA PHE A 191 -14.91 2.29 0.64
C PHE A 191 -16.25 2.50 -0.07
N ASP A 192 -17.21 3.19 0.57
CA ASP A 192 -18.54 3.42 0.00
C ASP A 192 -18.49 4.22 -1.31
N ASP A 193 -17.64 5.26 -1.34
CA ASP A 193 -17.43 6.08 -2.53
C ASP A 193 -16.83 5.24 -3.67
N PHE A 194 -15.87 4.37 -3.36
CA PHE A 194 -15.20 3.50 -4.33
C PHE A 194 -16.14 2.41 -4.85
N MET A 195 -16.86 1.72 -3.97
CA MET A 195 -17.84 0.69 -4.33
C MET A 195 -18.91 1.26 -5.26
N ARG A 196 -19.45 2.43 -4.94
CA ARG A 196 -20.48 3.11 -5.73
C ARG A 196 -19.96 3.54 -7.10
N GLU A 197 -18.82 4.22 -7.14
CA GLU A 197 -18.27 4.77 -8.39
C GLU A 197 -17.84 3.67 -9.37
N PHE A 198 -17.20 2.61 -8.87
CA PHE A 198 -16.74 1.51 -9.71
C PHE A 198 -17.76 0.37 -9.83
N SER A 199 -18.92 0.53 -9.19
CA SER A 199 -20.09 -0.36 -9.22
C SER A 199 -19.75 -1.81 -8.89
N LEU A 200 -18.77 -2.03 -8.00
CA LEU A 200 -18.26 -3.36 -7.67
C LEU A 200 -19.33 -4.26 -7.02
N ASP A 201 -20.37 -3.65 -6.47
CA ASP A 201 -21.57 -4.26 -5.89
C ASP A 201 -22.56 -4.82 -6.94
N THR A 202 -22.62 -4.24 -8.13
CA THR A 202 -23.60 -4.57 -9.18
C THR A 202 -22.99 -5.25 -10.41
N LEU A 203 -21.67 -5.22 -10.55
CA LEU A 203 -20.98 -5.87 -11.67
C LEU A 203 -21.12 -7.40 -11.65
N SER A 204 -21.11 -7.98 -12.86
CA SER A 204 -20.97 -9.42 -13.05
C SER A 204 -19.55 -9.89 -12.68
N SER A 205 -19.41 -11.17 -12.36
CA SER A 205 -18.13 -11.76 -11.91
C SER A 205 -16.97 -11.54 -12.90
N SER A 206 -17.22 -11.53 -14.21
CA SER A 206 -16.19 -11.25 -15.22
C SER A 206 -15.76 -9.79 -15.22
N LYS A 207 -16.71 -8.86 -15.04
CA LYS A 207 -16.43 -7.43 -15.00
C LYS A 207 -15.75 -6.99 -13.71
N ILE A 208 -16.02 -7.65 -12.59
CA ILE A 208 -15.25 -7.46 -11.35
C ILE A 208 -13.77 -7.76 -11.60
N LEU A 209 -13.46 -8.90 -12.21
CA LEU A 209 -12.07 -9.28 -12.47
C LEU A 209 -11.37 -8.35 -13.47
N GLU A 210 -12.06 -7.91 -14.53
CA GLU A 210 -11.54 -6.88 -15.45
C GLU A 210 -11.21 -5.59 -14.70
N ARG A 211 -12.09 -5.16 -13.79
CA ARG A 211 -11.88 -3.96 -12.97
C ARG A 211 -10.69 -4.12 -12.02
N LEU A 212 -10.56 -5.27 -11.35
CA LEU A 212 -9.42 -5.55 -10.47
C LEU A 212 -8.10 -5.53 -11.23
N ASN A 213 -8.07 -6.04 -12.47
CA ASN A 213 -6.89 -5.94 -13.32
C ASN A 213 -6.53 -4.47 -13.65
N HIS A 214 -7.51 -3.63 -13.99
CA HIS A 214 -7.26 -2.21 -14.21
C HIS A 214 -6.76 -1.50 -12.95
N ILE A 215 -7.29 -1.83 -11.77
CA ILE A 215 -6.82 -1.31 -10.48
C ILE A 215 -5.38 -1.74 -10.24
N ARG A 216 -5.06 -3.03 -10.45
CA ARG A 216 -3.70 -3.55 -10.33
C ARG A 216 -2.71 -2.84 -11.24
N SER A 217 -3.02 -2.69 -12.53
CA SER A 217 -2.15 -1.97 -13.46
C SER A 217 -1.94 -0.52 -13.05
N ALA A 218 -3.00 0.15 -12.58
CA ALA A 218 -2.89 1.51 -12.06
C ALA A 218 -2.08 1.58 -10.75
N PHE A 219 -2.14 0.57 -9.90
CA PHE A 219 -1.34 0.48 -8.68
C PHE A 219 0.15 0.38 -9.00
N ALA A 220 0.53 -0.43 -9.99
CA ALA A 220 1.91 -0.51 -10.45
C ALA A 220 2.43 0.85 -10.95
N LEU A 221 1.66 1.53 -11.81
CA LEU A 221 1.99 2.88 -12.30
C LEU A 221 2.10 3.87 -11.14
N TYR A 222 1.15 3.84 -10.21
CA TYR A 222 1.14 4.71 -9.04
C TYR A 222 2.38 4.50 -8.17
N ASN A 223 2.85 3.27 -7.95
CA ASN A 223 4.06 3.00 -7.15
C ASN A 223 5.30 3.64 -7.79
N CYS A 224 5.43 3.61 -9.11
CA CYS A 224 6.51 4.34 -9.79
C CYS A 224 6.33 5.85 -9.61
N LEU A 225 5.14 6.36 -9.92
CA LEU A 225 4.85 7.79 -9.88
C LEU A 225 5.06 8.36 -8.47
N SER A 226 4.54 7.76 -7.41
CA SER A 226 4.66 8.28 -6.03
C SER A 226 6.10 8.43 -5.56
N GLU A 227 7.00 7.60 -6.06
CA GLU A 227 8.44 7.68 -5.78
C GLU A 227 9.18 8.64 -6.72
N GLY A 228 8.48 9.28 -7.67
CA GLY A 228 9.07 10.15 -8.67
C GLY A 228 9.80 9.40 -9.79
N GLU A 229 9.56 8.09 -9.91
CA GLU A 229 10.17 7.22 -10.91
C GLU A 229 9.32 7.15 -12.18
N TRP A 230 9.99 7.13 -13.33
CA TRP A 230 9.30 7.11 -14.63
C TRP A 230 8.70 5.72 -14.89
N PRO A 231 7.39 5.61 -15.18
CA PRO A 231 6.70 4.31 -15.16
C PRO A 231 6.86 3.46 -16.44
N TYR A 232 7.75 3.83 -17.36
CA TYR A 232 7.95 3.14 -18.63
C TYR A 232 9.39 2.58 -18.72
N GLU A 233 9.50 1.26 -18.91
CA GLU A 233 10.79 0.56 -19.01
C GLU A 233 11.52 0.93 -20.31
N ASP A 234 10.89 0.69 -21.47
CA ASP A 234 11.40 1.05 -22.80
C ASP A 234 10.97 2.45 -23.21
N SER A 235 11.52 3.43 -22.51
CA SER A 235 11.13 4.84 -22.62
C SER A 235 11.84 5.58 -23.76
N GLY A 236 11.08 6.27 -24.60
CA GLY A 236 11.61 7.13 -25.67
C GLY A 236 11.87 8.57 -25.25
N VAL A 237 11.61 8.93 -24.00
CA VAL A 237 11.82 10.29 -23.47
C VAL A 237 13.20 10.42 -22.83
N THR A 238 13.69 11.66 -22.75
CA THR A 238 15.04 11.94 -22.29
C THR A 238 15.18 11.76 -20.77
N VAL A 239 16.40 11.63 -20.27
CA VAL A 239 16.69 11.67 -18.82
C VAL A 239 16.18 12.97 -18.20
N TRP A 240 16.24 14.07 -18.95
CA TRP A 240 15.70 15.36 -18.54
C TRP A 240 14.20 15.28 -18.28
N ASP A 241 13.42 14.71 -19.19
CA ASP A 241 11.97 14.54 -19.04
C ASP A 241 11.61 13.71 -17.81
N LYS A 242 12.35 12.62 -17.56
CA LYS A 242 12.17 11.78 -16.37
C LYS A 242 12.48 12.55 -15.08
N ASN A 243 13.54 13.36 -15.08
CA ASN A 243 13.94 14.15 -13.92
C ASN A 243 12.87 15.17 -13.51
N ARG A 244 12.10 15.73 -14.46
CA ARG A 244 10.98 16.65 -14.18
C ARG A 244 9.93 16.02 -13.25
N LEU A 245 9.61 14.73 -13.43
CA LEU A 245 8.69 14.01 -12.54
C LEU A 245 9.25 13.92 -11.12
N LYS A 246 10.53 13.56 -11.00
CA LYS A 246 11.23 13.48 -9.71
C LYS A 246 11.27 14.84 -9.01
N LEU A 247 11.56 15.92 -9.74
CA LEU A 247 11.54 17.26 -9.18
C LEU A 247 10.13 17.65 -8.70
N LEU A 248 9.09 17.37 -9.49
CA LEU A 248 7.70 17.66 -9.10
C LEU A 248 7.28 16.95 -7.80
N LEU A 249 7.62 15.68 -7.64
CA LEU A 249 7.11 14.86 -6.53
C LEU A 249 8.06 14.77 -5.33
N GLN A 250 9.36 14.65 -5.55
CA GLN A 250 10.34 14.49 -4.47
C GLN A 250 10.90 15.82 -3.96
N VAL A 251 11.03 16.82 -4.85
CA VAL A 251 11.62 18.13 -4.49
C VAL A 251 10.53 19.15 -4.16
N LEU A 252 9.56 19.34 -5.07
CA LEU A 252 8.43 20.25 -4.87
C LEU A 252 7.32 19.65 -4.00
N LYS A 253 7.39 18.34 -3.70
CA LYS A 253 6.48 17.61 -2.82
C LYS A 253 5.00 17.76 -3.17
N ASN A 254 4.68 17.81 -4.46
CA ASN A 254 3.32 18.08 -4.92
C ASN A 254 2.53 16.80 -5.24
N GLU A 255 2.09 16.10 -4.20
CA GLU A 255 1.23 14.92 -4.30
C GLU A 255 -0.15 15.22 -4.91
N LEU A 256 -0.58 16.49 -4.90
CA LEU A 256 -1.84 16.90 -5.52
C LEU A 256 -1.91 16.57 -7.01
N SER A 257 -0.76 16.50 -7.70
CA SER A 257 -0.67 16.13 -9.11
C SER A 257 -0.89 14.64 -9.36
N LEU A 258 -0.77 13.75 -8.37
CA LEU A 258 -0.81 12.30 -8.57
C LEU A 258 -2.05 11.79 -9.32
N PRO A 259 -3.29 12.26 -9.05
CA PRO A 259 -4.46 11.81 -9.82
C PRO A 259 -4.36 12.15 -11.32
N LEU A 260 -3.85 13.34 -11.64
CA LEU A 260 -3.66 13.77 -13.02
C LEU A 260 -2.50 13.03 -13.69
N LEU A 261 -1.40 12.83 -12.97
CA LEU A 261 -0.27 12.03 -13.44
C LEU A 261 -0.71 10.60 -13.75
N LEU A 262 -1.43 9.95 -12.84
CA LEU A 262 -1.95 8.60 -13.04
C LEU A 262 -2.92 8.52 -14.23
N ALA A 263 -3.76 9.53 -14.44
CA ALA A 263 -4.62 9.60 -15.63
C ALA A 263 -3.79 9.79 -16.91
N SER A 264 -2.73 10.60 -16.86
CA SER A 264 -1.86 10.92 -18.00
C SER A 264 -1.10 9.72 -18.56
N CYS A 265 -0.93 8.63 -17.79
CA CYS A 265 -0.40 7.36 -18.28
C CYS A 265 -1.27 6.70 -19.36
N ALA A 266 -2.52 7.14 -19.54
CA ALA A 266 -3.36 6.71 -20.67
C ALA A 266 -3.05 7.46 -21.99
N LEU A 267 -2.23 8.52 -21.93
CA LEU A 267 -1.76 9.25 -23.11
C LEU A 267 -0.52 8.58 -23.72
N THR A 268 -0.06 9.09 -24.86
CA THR A 268 1.28 8.74 -25.35
C THR A 268 2.35 9.23 -24.38
N GLU A 269 3.47 8.51 -24.30
CA GLU A 269 4.58 8.85 -23.40
C GLU A 269 5.05 10.31 -23.58
N LYS A 270 5.16 10.77 -24.83
CA LYS A 270 5.51 12.17 -25.17
C LYS A 270 4.51 13.18 -24.60
N ASN A 271 3.21 12.87 -24.64
CA ASN A 271 2.19 13.75 -24.08
C ASN A 271 2.18 13.71 -22.55
N CYS A 272 2.48 12.55 -21.95
CA CYS A 272 2.69 12.40 -20.51
C CYS A 272 3.86 13.28 -20.03
N ALA A 273 5.02 13.20 -20.69
CA ALA A 273 6.18 14.06 -20.40
C ALA A 273 5.87 15.55 -20.57
N ALA A 274 5.21 15.93 -21.66
CA ALA A 274 4.81 17.31 -21.89
C ALA A 274 3.82 17.84 -20.83
N LEU A 275 3.00 16.97 -20.26
CA LEU A 275 2.08 17.30 -19.17
C LEU A 275 2.83 17.47 -17.85
N VAL A 276 3.74 16.56 -17.50
CA VAL A 276 4.60 16.65 -16.29
C VAL A 276 5.33 17.99 -16.26
N HIS A 277 5.94 18.37 -17.38
CA HIS A 277 6.66 19.63 -17.52
C HIS A 277 5.75 20.85 -17.23
N VAL A 278 4.52 20.84 -17.74
CA VAL A 278 3.53 21.90 -17.49
C VAL A 278 3.13 21.96 -16.01
N LEU A 279 2.91 20.80 -15.39
CA LEU A 279 2.52 20.73 -13.99
C LEU A 279 3.61 21.28 -13.07
N GLU A 280 4.84 20.90 -13.30
CA GLU A 280 5.95 21.31 -12.47
C GLU A 280 6.20 22.82 -12.50
N PHE A 281 6.14 23.44 -13.69
CA PHE A 281 6.24 24.89 -13.79
C PHE A 281 5.06 25.59 -13.10
N ALA A 282 3.85 25.09 -13.29
CA ALA A 282 2.66 25.65 -12.65
C ALA A 282 2.75 25.54 -11.12
N VAL A 283 3.19 24.39 -10.58
CA VAL A 283 3.36 24.14 -9.15
C VAL A 283 4.46 25.04 -8.58
N PHE A 284 5.62 25.10 -9.22
CA PHE A 284 6.73 25.95 -8.80
C PHE A 284 6.29 27.42 -8.70
N ARG A 285 5.70 27.95 -9.78
CA ARG A 285 5.24 29.35 -9.81
C ARG A 285 4.13 29.61 -8.81
N TYR A 286 3.05 28.83 -8.87
CA TYR A 286 1.82 29.12 -8.13
C TYR A 286 1.97 28.86 -6.63
N ILE A 287 2.52 27.70 -6.25
CA ILE A 287 2.61 27.29 -4.84
C ILE A 287 3.89 27.82 -4.19
N HIS A 288 5.05 27.62 -4.83
CA HIS A 288 6.33 27.85 -4.16
C HIS A 288 6.81 29.30 -4.26
N CYS A 289 6.65 29.95 -5.41
CA CYS A 289 7.03 31.36 -5.55
C CYS A 289 5.91 32.32 -5.13
N CYS A 290 4.68 32.12 -5.62
CA CYS A 290 3.58 33.05 -5.36
C CYS A 290 2.79 32.74 -4.08
N ARG A 291 3.13 31.66 -3.36
CA ARG A 291 2.50 31.24 -2.09
C ARG A 291 0.97 31.12 -2.15
N GLN A 292 0.41 30.80 -3.31
CA GLN A 292 -1.03 30.69 -3.49
C GLN A 292 -1.58 29.38 -2.93
N HIS A 293 -2.81 29.41 -2.42
CA HIS A 293 -3.45 28.22 -1.85
C HIS A 293 -3.74 27.16 -2.94
N PRO A 294 -3.38 25.87 -2.75
CA PRO A 294 -3.43 24.86 -3.82
C PRO A 294 -4.83 24.49 -4.34
N SER A 295 -5.91 24.81 -3.61
CA SER A 295 -7.27 24.34 -3.93
C SER A 295 -7.75 24.57 -5.37
N LYS A 296 -7.42 25.73 -5.97
CA LYS A 296 -7.82 26.05 -7.35
C LYS A 296 -6.99 25.27 -8.36
N LEU A 297 -5.71 25.06 -8.04
CA LEU A 297 -4.81 24.24 -8.84
C LEU A 297 -5.27 22.77 -8.82
N ASP A 298 -5.62 22.24 -7.63
CA ASP A 298 -6.14 20.88 -7.48
C ASP A 298 -7.43 20.67 -8.30
N SER A 299 -8.34 21.64 -8.26
CA SER A 299 -9.58 21.60 -9.07
C SER A 299 -9.30 21.49 -10.56
N ILE A 300 -8.30 22.21 -11.09
CA ILE A 300 -7.88 22.10 -12.49
C ILE A 300 -7.25 20.74 -12.77
N PHE A 301 -6.41 20.23 -11.86
CA PHE A 301 -5.76 18.94 -12.04
C PHE A 301 -6.78 17.80 -12.10
N LEU A 302 -7.73 17.79 -11.17
CA LEU A 302 -8.80 16.79 -11.12
C LEU A 302 -9.72 16.86 -12.34
N ALA A 303 -10.11 18.05 -12.79
CA ALA A 303 -10.92 18.21 -14.00
C ALA A 303 -10.22 17.66 -15.26
N ASN A 304 -8.92 17.92 -15.39
CA ASN A 304 -8.14 17.40 -16.52
C ASN A 304 -7.90 15.87 -16.41
N ALA A 305 -7.80 15.33 -15.20
CA ALA A 305 -7.68 13.88 -15.00
C ALA A 305 -8.90 13.14 -15.57
N VAL A 306 -10.10 13.64 -15.26
CA VAL A 306 -11.36 13.12 -15.82
C VAL A 306 -11.40 13.27 -17.34
N ALA A 307 -11.01 14.43 -17.85
CA ALA A 307 -10.99 14.68 -19.30
C ALA A 307 -10.08 13.69 -20.05
N ILE A 308 -8.90 13.38 -19.49
CA ILE A 308 -7.99 12.37 -20.03
C ILE A 308 -8.63 10.98 -20.00
N ARG A 309 -9.19 10.57 -18.86
CA ARG A 309 -9.78 9.23 -18.74
C ARG A 309 -10.98 9.01 -19.66
N LYS A 310 -11.76 10.07 -19.91
CA LYS A 310 -12.92 10.01 -20.82
C LYS A 310 -12.51 9.84 -22.28
N ALA A 311 -11.46 10.51 -22.73
CA ALA A 311 -11.08 10.51 -24.14
C ALA A 311 -9.56 10.71 -24.36
N PRO A 312 -8.73 9.73 -23.96
CA PRO A 312 -7.27 9.88 -23.91
C PRO A 312 -6.66 10.15 -25.29
N LYS A 313 -7.18 9.50 -26.34
CA LYS A 313 -6.69 9.66 -27.72
C LYS A 313 -6.91 11.07 -28.30
N THR A 314 -7.90 11.79 -27.80
CA THR A 314 -8.28 13.13 -28.31
C THR A 314 -7.83 14.26 -27.40
N TYR A 315 -7.39 13.95 -26.19
CA TYR A 315 -6.98 14.93 -25.20
C TYR A 315 -5.73 15.68 -25.68
N LYS A 316 -5.75 17.01 -25.51
CA LYS A 316 -4.64 17.90 -25.88
C LYS A 316 -4.08 18.58 -24.64
N VAL A 317 -2.76 18.45 -24.43
CA VAL A 317 -2.04 19.13 -23.32
C VAL A 317 -2.21 20.66 -23.36
N ALA A 318 -2.51 21.24 -24.54
CA ALA A 318 -2.84 22.65 -24.67
C ALA A 318 -4.05 23.10 -23.82
N ALA A 319 -5.04 22.22 -23.59
CA ALA A 319 -6.21 22.54 -22.76
C ALA A 319 -5.83 22.73 -21.29
N LEU A 320 -4.95 21.88 -20.77
CA LEU A 320 -4.36 22.04 -19.44
C LEU A 320 -3.57 23.33 -19.34
N ARG A 321 -2.71 23.62 -20.33
CA ARG A 321 -1.92 24.86 -20.38
C ARG A 321 -2.81 26.10 -20.34
N ALA A 322 -3.89 26.12 -21.12
CA ALA A 322 -4.82 27.24 -21.15
C ALA A 322 -5.50 27.44 -19.78
N SER A 323 -5.95 26.36 -19.15
CA SER A 323 -6.60 26.41 -17.82
C SER A 323 -5.63 26.93 -16.75
N LEU A 324 -4.38 26.45 -16.76
CA LEU A 324 -3.35 26.89 -15.82
C LEU A 324 -2.90 28.33 -16.09
N LYS A 325 -2.84 28.76 -17.36
CA LYS A 325 -2.53 30.14 -17.73
C LYS A 325 -3.60 31.10 -17.23
N ALA A 326 -4.89 30.77 -17.37
CA ALA A 326 -5.97 31.58 -16.83
C ALA A 326 -5.90 31.72 -15.29
N LEU A 327 -5.56 30.63 -14.59
CA LEU A 327 -5.33 30.66 -13.14
C LEU A 327 -4.11 31.52 -12.77
N GLN A 328 -3.01 31.37 -13.52
CA GLN A 328 -1.80 32.15 -13.35
C GLN A 328 -2.09 33.64 -13.52
N ASP A 329 -2.78 34.04 -14.58
CA ASP A 329 -3.05 35.46 -14.87
C ASP A 329 -3.91 36.11 -13.78
N SER A 330 -4.78 35.32 -13.14
CA SER A 330 -5.67 35.81 -12.08
C SER A 330 -5.00 35.92 -10.70
N TYR A 331 -4.06 35.04 -10.36
CA TYR A 331 -3.57 34.91 -8.97
C TYR A 331 -2.04 34.85 -8.83
N ALA A 332 -1.32 34.64 -9.93
CA ALA A 332 0.13 34.46 -9.95
C ALA A 332 0.73 35.16 -11.19
N GLY A 333 0.24 36.36 -11.51
CA GLY A 333 0.74 37.20 -12.62
C GLY A 333 2.23 37.54 -12.48
N ASP A 334 2.83 38.12 -13.52
CA ASP A 334 4.29 38.29 -13.57
C ASP A 334 4.85 39.18 -12.45
N ASP A 335 4.13 40.22 -12.03
CA ASP A 335 4.56 41.07 -10.93
C ASP A 335 4.63 40.32 -9.59
N ILE A 336 3.58 39.54 -9.28
CA ILE A 336 3.51 38.70 -8.07
C ILE A 336 4.62 37.65 -8.12
N PHE A 337 4.84 37.04 -9.27
CA PHE A 337 5.88 36.03 -9.45
C PHE A 337 7.28 36.63 -9.30
N CYS A 338 7.55 37.80 -9.88
CA CYS A 338 8.82 38.52 -9.72
C CYS A 338 9.10 38.86 -8.26
N GLN A 339 8.09 39.31 -7.52
CA GLN A 339 8.20 39.55 -6.08
C GLN A 339 8.48 38.24 -5.33
N GLY A 340 7.74 37.17 -5.66
CA GLY A 340 7.91 35.84 -5.09
C GLY A 340 9.29 35.26 -5.32
N ILE A 341 9.86 35.40 -6.52
CA ILE A 341 11.24 35.00 -6.82
C ILE A 341 12.21 35.69 -5.86
N ARG A 342 12.09 37.02 -5.68
CA ARG A 342 12.98 37.80 -4.83
C ARG A 342 12.87 37.42 -3.36
N SER A 343 11.68 37.09 -2.87
CA SER A 343 11.45 36.74 -1.47
C SER A 343 11.71 35.26 -1.14
N GLU A 344 11.38 34.35 -2.05
CA GLU A 344 11.38 32.91 -1.81
C GLU A 344 12.66 32.22 -2.27
N LEU A 345 13.34 32.73 -3.31
CA LEU A 345 14.59 32.14 -3.82
C LEU A 345 15.82 32.70 -3.09
N VAL A 346 15.75 32.78 -1.76
CA VAL A 346 16.83 33.28 -0.91
C VAL A 346 17.53 32.12 -0.22
N TYR A 347 18.83 31.99 -0.45
CA TYR A 347 19.66 31.01 0.24
C TYR A 347 19.84 31.40 1.71
N ARG A 348 19.66 30.45 2.62
CA ARG A 348 19.85 30.64 4.07
C ARG A 348 20.74 29.52 4.62
N GLU A 349 21.86 29.86 5.26
CA GLU A 349 22.89 28.90 5.69
C GLU A 349 22.38 27.75 6.57
N LYS A 350 21.33 27.97 7.36
CA LYS A 350 20.74 26.98 8.28
C LYS A 350 19.41 26.38 7.79
N ALA A 351 19.02 26.60 6.54
CA ALA A 351 17.79 26.07 5.96
C ALA A 351 18.07 25.00 4.88
N GLY A 352 17.07 24.18 4.55
CA GLY A 352 17.22 23.15 3.51
C GLY A 352 17.51 23.70 2.10
N ASN A 353 17.08 24.94 1.82
CA ASN A 353 17.23 25.65 0.54
C ASN A 353 16.73 24.85 -0.68
N THR A 354 15.72 24.00 -0.49
CA THR A 354 15.19 23.09 -1.52
C THR A 354 14.70 23.83 -2.76
N ILE A 355 13.91 24.89 -2.59
CA ILE A 355 13.32 25.65 -3.71
C ILE A 355 14.36 26.49 -4.48
N PRO A 356 15.29 27.21 -3.82
CA PRO A 356 16.42 27.83 -4.52
C PRO A 356 17.28 26.82 -5.29
N LYS A 357 17.61 25.66 -4.70
CA LYS A 357 18.39 24.60 -5.36
C LYS A 357 17.65 24.06 -6.58
N TYR A 358 16.36 23.75 -6.44
CA TYR A 358 15.49 23.36 -7.54
C TYR A 358 15.61 24.37 -8.70
N PHE A 359 15.42 25.66 -8.41
CA PHE A 359 15.42 26.69 -9.46
C PHE A 359 16.76 26.73 -10.21
N LEU A 360 17.88 26.74 -9.48
CA LEU A 360 19.21 26.76 -10.08
C LEU A 360 19.47 25.54 -10.97
N THR A 361 19.07 24.34 -10.54
CA THR A 361 19.24 23.11 -11.34
C THR A 361 18.34 23.03 -12.57
N THR A 362 17.44 24.00 -12.76
CA THR A 362 16.47 24.01 -13.87
C THR A 362 16.69 25.14 -14.88
N ILE A 363 17.67 26.01 -14.64
CA ILE A 363 18.03 27.14 -15.52
C ILE A 363 19.27 26.82 -16.37
N GLU A 364 20.12 25.90 -15.91
CA GLU A 364 21.15 25.24 -16.72
C GLU A 364 20.48 24.32 -17.76
#